data_AF-A0A8K0JXK8-F1
#
_entry.id   AF-A0A8K0JXK8-F1
#
_cell.length_a   1.000
_cell.length_b   1.000
_cell.length_c   1.000
_cell.angle_alpha   90.00
_cell.angle_beta   90.00
_cell.angle_gamma   90.00
#
_symmetry.space_group_name_H-M   'P 1'
#
loop_
_entity.id
_entity.type
_entity.pdbx_description
1 polymer ?
#
loop_
_entity_poly.entity_id
_entity_poly.type
_entity_poly.pdbx_seq_one_letter_code
_entity_poly.pdbx_strand_id
1 'polypeptide(L)'
;MIDLTVDNGRVLVWNVDDVIKIRQEYRIVGQLLGTLASFSYQDKQRGLPLSLLNEEVNILVEKGFARLVQVPAISQKPSEEAVERFKEYREQSYQKQVAIFKEGREKQIRSMLDRIVEGKQNKRRQRMRSNISVMQSPGEAKKIKVEDEKVLYGNMHIFYLRNVTFINFVY
;
A
#
# COMPACT_ATOMS: atom_id res chain seq x y z
N MET A 1 -9.86 -5.79 -35.91
CA MET A 1 -9.13 -6.98 -35.44
C MET A 1 -8.63 -6.64 -34.05
N ILE A 2 -8.88 -7.48 -33.05
CA ILE A 2 -8.45 -7.19 -31.67
C ILE A 2 -7.05 -7.77 -31.42
N ASP A 3 -6.19 -6.98 -30.79
CA ASP A 3 -4.81 -7.36 -30.49
C ASP A 3 -4.71 -7.93 -29.08
N LEU A 4 -4.46 -9.23 -28.98
CA LEU A 4 -4.29 -9.96 -27.73
C LEU A 4 -2.82 -10.11 -27.42
N THR A 5 -2.34 -9.49 -26.34
CA THR A 5 -0.93 -9.56 -25.94
C THR A 5 -0.68 -10.82 -25.11
N VAL A 6 0.29 -11.63 -25.52
CA VAL A 6 0.70 -12.82 -24.75
C VAL A 6 1.89 -12.47 -23.86
N ASP A 7 1.73 -12.66 -22.56
CA ASP A 7 2.81 -12.52 -21.57
C ASP A 7 2.78 -13.64 -20.53
N ASN A 8 3.90 -14.34 -20.34
CA ASN A 8 4.07 -15.39 -19.34
C ASN A 8 2.93 -16.42 -19.27
N GLY A 9 2.41 -16.83 -20.44
CA GLY A 9 1.30 -17.79 -20.54
C GLY A 9 -0.09 -17.22 -20.22
N ARG A 10 -0.21 -15.90 -20.04
CA ARG A 10 -1.48 -15.18 -19.91
C ARG A 10 -1.73 -14.34 -21.14
N VAL A 11 -3.01 -14.22 -21.50
CA VAL A 11 -3.44 -13.38 -22.62
C VAL A 11 -4.12 -12.14 -22.07
N LEU A 12 -3.58 -10.99 -22.44
CA LEU A 12 -3.93 -9.69 -21.88
C LEU A 12 -4.40 -8.74 -22.98
N VAL A 13 -5.45 -7.98 -22.68
CA VAL A 13 -5.97 -6.91 -23.53
C VAL A 13 -5.81 -5.59 -22.79
N TRP A 14 -5.04 -4.69 -23.39
CA TRP A 14 -4.69 -3.41 -22.78
C TRP A 14 -5.57 -2.25 -23.27
N ASN A 15 -6.17 -2.37 -24.45
CA ASN A 15 -7.02 -1.34 -25.02
C ASN A 15 -8.45 -1.42 -24.45
N VAL A 16 -8.96 -0.29 -23.95
CA VAL A 16 -10.32 -0.17 -23.40
C VAL A 16 -11.38 -0.51 -24.44
N ASP A 17 -11.23 0.00 -25.67
CA ASP A 17 -12.24 -0.17 -26.72
C ASP A 17 -12.38 -1.64 -27.11
N ASP A 18 -11.26 -2.36 -27.18
CA ASP A 18 -11.23 -3.78 -27.45
C ASP A 18 -11.87 -4.58 -26.30
N VAL A 19 -11.64 -4.18 -25.04
CA VAL A 19 -12.27 -4.81 -23.87
C VAL A 19 -13.77 -4.62 -23.87
N ILE A 20 -14.26 -3.42 -24.20
CA ILE A 20 -15.69 -3.13 -24.32
C ILE A 20 -16.29 -4.00 -25.43
N LYS A 21 -15.62 -4.08 -26.58
CA LYS A 21 -16.05 -4.88 -27.71
C LYS A 21 -16.17 -6.37 -27.37
N ILE A 22 -15.15 -6.94 -26.72
CA ILE A 22 -15.15 -8.34 -26.27
C ILE A 22 -16.34 -8.63 -25.36
N ARG A 23 -16.64 -7.72 -24.42
CA ARG A 23 -17.70 -7.91 -23.43
C ARG A 23 -19.10 -7.67 -23.97
N GLN A 24 -19.28 -6.65 -24.81
CA GLN A 24 -20.59 -6.25 -25.31
C GLN A 24 -21.00 -7.03 -26.56
N GLU A 25 -20.10 -7.17 -27.53
CA GLU A 25 -20.39 -7.83 -28.80
C GLU A 25 -20.17 -9.34 -28.71
N TYR A 26 -19.00 -9.77 -28.21
CA TYR A 26 -18.65 -11.20 -28.19
C TYR A 26 -19.10 -11.93 -26.92
N ARG A 27 -19.63 -11.20 -25.94
CA ARG A 27 -20.15 -11.73 -24.66
C ARG A 27 -19.13 -12.55 -23.87
N ILE A 28 -17.85 -12.25 -24.06
CA ILE A 28 -16.74 -12.86 -23.33
C ILE A 28 -16.38 -11.92 -22.18
N VAL A 29 -16.38 -12.44 -20.95
CA VAL A 29 -16.25 -11.58 -19.77
C VAL A 29 -14.79 -11.37 -19.40
N GLY A 30 -13.98 -12.44 -19.33
CA GLY A 30 -12.63 -12.41 -18.79
C GLY A 30 -12.53 -11.81 -17.38
N GLN A 31 -11.30 -11.63 -16.90
CA GLN A 31 -11.01 -11.02 -15.61
C GLN A 31 -10.27 -9.69 -15.81
N LEU A 32 -10.82 -8.58 -15.32
CA LEU A 32 -10.06 -7.33 -15.25
C LEU A 32 -9.01 -7.43 -14.15
N LEU A 33 -7.78 -7.09 -14.49
CA LEU A 33 -6.66 -6.97 -13.57
C LEU A 33 -6.46 -5.49 -13.22
N GLY A 34 -6.10 -5.20 -11.97
CA GLY A 34 -5.76 -3.85 -11.53
C GLY A 34 -6.76 -3.24 -10.55
N THR A 35 -6.20 -2.43 -9.65
CA THR A 35 -6.93 -1.75 -8.57
C THR A 35 -6.60 -0.27 -8.64
N LEU A 36 -7.62 0.59 -8.52
CA LEU A 36 -7.38 2.02 -8.33
C LEU A 36 -6.89 2.24 -6.89
N ALA A 37 -5.75 2.91 -6.72
CA ALA A 37 -5.13 3.14 -5.41
C ALA A 37 -6.08 3.79 -4.37
N SER A 38 -7.08 4.54 -4.82
CA SER A 38 -8.08 5.19 -3.97
C SER A 38 -9.28 4.31 -3.60
N PHE A 39 -9.43 3.13 -4.22
CA PHE A 39 -10.62 2.29 -4.08
C PHE A 39 -10.22 0.81 -3.95
N SER A 40 -9.91 0.39 -2.71
CA SER A 40 -9.48 -0.95 -2.33
C SER A 40 -10.53 -2.07 -2.48
N TYR A 41 -11.75 -1.78 -2.95
CA TYR A 41 -12.85 -2.74 -3.08
C TYR A 41 -13.57 -2.72 -4.43
N GLN A 42 -13.01 -2.07 -5.46
CA GLN A 42 -13.57 -2.08 -6.82
C GLN A 42 -12.65 -2.75 -7.87
N ASP A 43 -11.76 -3.62 -7.41
CA ASP A 43 -10.71 -4.31 -8.17
C ASP A 43 -11.24 -5.15 -9.34
N LYS A 44 -12.54 -5.50 -9.33
CA LYS A 44 -13.12 -6.40 -10.33
C LYS A 44 -13.73 -5.70 -11.55
N GLN A 45 -13.98 -4.39 -11.48
CA GLN A 45 -14.74 -3.69 -12.53
C GLN A 45 -14.02 -2.52 -13.18
N ARG A 46 -12.93 -2.01 -12.59
CA ARG A 46 -12.29 -0.76 -13.04
C ARG A 46 -10.78 -0.88 -13.29
N GLY A 47 -10.29 -2.10 -13.42
CA GLY A 47 -8.89 -2.38 -13.74
C GLY A 47 -8.68 -2.67 -15.22
N LEU A 48 -7.51 -2.33 -15.74
CA LEU A 48 -6.92 -2.91 -16.94
C LEU A 48 -5.54 -3.47 -16.55
N PRO A 49 -5.06 -4.52 -17.24
CA PRO A 49 -5.60 -5.13 -18.47
C PRO A 49 -6.72 -6.16 -18.23
N LEU A 50 -7.46 -6.52 -19.28
CA LEU A 50 -8.35 -7.69 -19.25
C LEU A 50 -7.54 -8.96 -19.51
N SER A 51 -7.54 -9.88 -18.56
CA SER A 51 -7.02 -11.24 -18.71
C SER A 51 -8.10 -12.16 -19.24
N LEU A 52 -7.77 -12.93 -20.27
CA LEU A 52 -8.64 -13.94 -20.84
C LEU A 52 -8.11 -15.35 -20.50
N LEU A 53 -9.04 -16.30 -20.37
CA LEU A 53 -8.70 -17.72 -20.32
C LEU A 53 -8.33 -18.24 -21.71
N ASN A 54 -7.59 -19.35 -21.75
CA ASN A 54 -7.14 -19.94 -23.03
C ASN A 54 -8.33 -20.34 -23.92
N GLU A 55 -9.42 -20.82 -23.32
CA GLU A 55 -10.65 -21.22 -24.00
C GLU A 55 -11.35 -20.00 -24.64
N GLU A 56 -11.44 -18.89 -23.91
CA GLU A 56 -12.02 -17.64 -24.41
C GLU A 56 -11.21 -17.08 -25.59
N VAL A 57 -9.88 -17.14 -25.48
CA VAL A 57 -8.95 -16.73 -26.53
C VAL A 57 -9.09 -17.61 -27.75
N ASN A 58 -9.18 -18.93 -27.57
CA ASN A 58 -9.29 -19.86 -28.69
C ASN A 58 -10.56 -19.56 -29.50
N ILE A 59 -11.69 -19.29 -28.84
CA ILE A 59 -12.95 -18.91 -29.51
C ILE A 59 -12.78 -17.60 -30.31
N LEU A 60 -12.09 -16.60 -29.75
CA LEU A 60 -11.86 -15.31 -30.44
C LEU A 60 -10.97 -15.45 -31.67
N VAL A 61 -9.96 -16.31 -31.60
CA VAL A 61 -9.02 -16.57 -32.70
C VAL A 61 -9.66 -17.45 -33.77
N GLU A 62 -10.36 -18.52 -33.39
CA GLU A 62 -11.05 -19.43 -34.30
C GLU A 62 -12.09 -18.70 -35.15
N LYS A 63 -12.84 -17.77 -34.54
CA LYS A 63 -13.81 -16.92 -35.23
C LYS A 63 -13.19 -15.77 -36.02
N GLY A 64 -11.87 -15.58 -35.94
CA GLY A 64 -11.14 -14.53 -36.65
C GLY A 64 -11.38 -13.11 -36.12
N PHE A 65 -11.86 -12.98 -34.88
CA PHE A 65 -12.11 -11.66 -34.27
C PHE A 65 -10.86 -11.02 -33.68
N ALA A 66 -9.91 -11.85 -33.24
CA ALA A 66 -8.71 -11.42 -32.56
C ALA A 66 -7.45 -12.14 -33.08
N ARG A 67 -6.29 -11.51 -32.87
CA ARG A 67 -4.98 -12.07 -33.18
C ARG A 67 -4.07 -12.01 -31.96
N LEU A 68 -3.20 -13.00 -31.82
CA LEU A 68 -2.20 -13.04 -30.77
C LEU A 68 -0.96 -12.27 -31.22
N VAL A 69 -0.52 -11.34 -30.38
CA VAL A 69 0.67 -10.52 -30.56
C VAL A 69 1.60 -10.77 -29.38
N GLN A 70 2.86 -11.05 -29.66
CA GLN A 70 3.90 -11.13 -28.64
C GLN A 70 4.69 -9.82 -28.66
N VAL A 71 4.76 -9.13 -27.52
CA VAL A 71 5.53 -7.88 -27.39
C VAL A 71 6.94 -8.25 -26.90
N PRO A 72 7.99 -8.13 -27.73
CA PRO A 72 9.34 -8.61 -27.38
C PRO A 72 9.92 -7.90 -26.15
N ALA A 73 9.57 -6.62 -25.97
CA ALA A 73 10.08 -5.79 -24.88
C ALA A 73 9.67 -6.28 -23.48
N ILE A 74 8.56 -7.02 -23.37
CA ILE A 74 8.06 -7.55 -22.09
C ILE A 74 8.65 -8.94 -21.83
N SER A 75 8.83 -9.75 -22.89
CA SER A 75 9.35 -11.12 -22.75
C SER A 75 10.87 -11.19 -22.56
N GLN A 76 11.63 -10.15 -22.91
CA GLN A 76 13.08 -10.15 -22.76
C GLN A 76 13.49 -9.87 -21.33
N LYS A 77 14.42 -10.68 -20.81
CA LYS A 77 15.05 -10.43 -19.51
C LYS A 77 15.78 -9.08 -19.56
N PRO A 78 15.54 -8.17 -18.60
CA PRO A 78 16.21 -6.88 -18.56
C PRO A 78 17.73 -7.05 -18.37
N SER A 79 18.51 -6.12 -18.91
CA SER A 79 19.95 -6.07 -18.69
C SER A 79 20.28 -5.80 -17.23
N GLU A 80 21.44 -6.27 -16.75
CA GLU A 80 21.88 -6.04 -15.37
C GLU A 80 21.97 -4.55 -15.03
N GLU A 81 22.42 -3.71 -15.97
CA GLU A 81 22.44 -2.25 -15.80
C GLU A 81 21.03 -1.66 -15.59
N ALA A 82 20.03 -2.13 -16.35
CA ALA A 82 18.66 -1.65 -16.21
C ALA A 82 18.08 -2.06 -14.85
N VAL A 83 18.42 -3.26 -14.37
CA VAL A 83 18.02 -3.74 -13.05
C VAL A 83 18.64 -2.88 -11.95
N GLU A 84 19.92 -2.54 -12.05
CA GLU A 84 20.59 -1.73 -11.02
C GLU A 84 20.05 -0.30 -10.97
N ARG A 85 19.89 0.36 -12.14
CA ARG A 85 19.23 1.68 -12.21
C ARG A 85 17.84 1.67 -11.61
N PHE A 86 17.08 0.60 -11.82
CA PHE A 86 15.75 0.46 -11.24
C PHE A 86 15.79 0.33 -9.71
N LYS A 87 16.76 -0.40 -9.15
CA LYS A 87 16.95 -0.49 -7.70
C LYS A 87 17.30 0.86 -7.09
N GLU A 88 18.24 1.59 -7.68
CA GLU A 88 18.61 2.93 -7.22
C GLU A 88 17.42 3.88 -7.25
N TYR A 89 16.67 3.89 -8.36
CA TYR A 89 15.44 4.68 -8.49
C TYR A 89 14.42 4.32 -7.41
N ARG A 90 14.22 3.02 -7.15
CA ARG A 90 13.28 2.53 -6.14
C ARG A 90 13.68 2.99 -4.74
N GLU A 91 14.96 2.92 -4.41
CA GLU A 91 15.49 3.39 -3.12
C GLU A 91 15.32 4.89 -2.96
N GLN A 92 15.65 5.68 -3.98
CA GLN A 92 15.45 7.13 -3.97
C GLN A 92 13.97 7.50 -3.80
N SER A 93 13.07 6.81 -4.50
CA SER A 93 11.63 7.00 -4.35
C SER A 93 11.17 6.67 -2.92
N TYR A 94 11.67 5.57 -2.35
CA TYR A 94 11.35 5.18 -0.97
C TYR A 94 11.78 6.24 0.04
N GLN A 95 13.01 6.74 -0.05
CA GLN A 95 13.52 7.77 0.86
C GLN A 95 12.70 9.08 0.76
N LYS A 96 12.29 9.47 -0.44
CA LYS A 96 11.38 10.62 -0.65
C LYS A 96 10.04 10.41 0.04
N GLN A 97 9.44 9.23 -0.11
CA GLN A 97 8.16 8.90 0.53
C GLN A 97 8.27 8.92 2.06
N VAL A 98 9.37 8.40 2.62
CA VAL A 98 9.63 8.44 4.07
C VAL A 98 9.73 9.88 4.57
N ALA A 99 10.42 10.77 3.85
CA ALA A 99 10.53 12.17 4.22
C ALA A 99 9.16 12.87 4.23
N ILE A 100 8.38 12.70 3.16
CA ILE A 100 7.02 13.25 3.04
C ILE A 100 6.13 12.72 4.18
N PHE A 101 6.22 11.43 4.48
CA PHE A 101 5.44 10.80 5.54
C PHE A 101 5.82 11.35 6.93
N LYS A 102 7.11 11.53 7.21
CA LYS A 102 7.58 12.15 8.47
C LYS A 102 7.03 13.56 8.62
N GLU A 103 7.13 14.40 7.59
CA GLU A 103 6.61 15.76 7.61
C GLU A 103 5.09 15.80 7.81
N GLY A 104 4.34 14.96 7.09
CA GLY A 104 2.90 14.83 7.26
C GLY A 104 2.52 14.37 8.67
N ARG A 105 3.30 13.44 9.23
CA ARG A 105 3.08 12.95 10.59
C ARG A 105 3.38 14.00 11.65
N GLU A 106 4.45 14.78 11.49
CA GLU A 106 4.76 15.91 12.38
C GLU A 106 3.64 16.95 12.37
N LYS A 107 3.10 17.30 11.20
CA LYS A 107 1.96 18.21 11.08
C LYS A 107 0.72 17.66 11.80
N GLN A 108 0.40 16.38 11.62
CA GLN A 108 -0.71 15.73 12.33
C GLN A 108 -0.53 15.73 13.85
N ILE A 109 0.68 15.43 14.33
CA ILE A 109 0.97 15.45 15.77
C ILE A 109 0.81 16.86 16.30
N ARG A 110 1.37 17.87 15.60
CA ARG A 110 1.22 19.29 15.98
C ARG A 110 -0.23 19.72 16.08
N SER A 111 -1.08 19.37 15.11
CA SER A 111 -2.51 19.71 15.15
C SER A 111 -3.29 18.98 16.26
N MET A 112 -2.76 17.87 16.78
CA MET A 112 -3.40 17.06 17.82
C MET A 112 -2.75 17.23 19.20
N LEU A 113 -1.73 18.09 19.34
CA LEU A 113 -0.94 18.24 20.56
C LEU A 113 -1.80 18.51 21.79
N ASP A 114 -2.76 19.42 21.69
CA ASP A 114 -3.63 19.82 22.81
C ASP A 114 -4.44 18.61 23.33
N ARG A 115 -5.02 17.83 22.42
CA ARG A 115 -5.78 16.63 22.74
C ARG A 115 -4.89 15.51 23.30
N ILE A 116 -3.64 15.42 22.84
CA ILE A 116 -2.65 14.46 23.34
C ILE A 116 -2.23 14.82 24.78
N VAL A 117 -1.97 16.09 25.05
CA VAL A 117 -1.58 16.58 26.39
C VAL A 117 -2.72 16.39 27.37
N GLU A 118 -3.94 16.75 26.99
CA GLU A 118 -5.14 16.56 27.81
C GLU A 118 -5.38 15.07 28.12
N GLY A 119 -5.25 14.20 27.11
CA GLY A 119 -5.36 12.76 27.27
C GLY A 119 -4.29 12.17 28.21
N LYS A 120 -3.04 12.65 28.13
CA LYS A 120 -1.96 12.24 29.05
C LYS A 120 -2.23 12.69 30.49
N GLN A 121 -2.67 13.94 30.68
CA GLN A 121 -3.02 14.46 32.00
C GLN A 121 -4.19 13.68 32.62
N ASN A 122 -5.22 13.36 31.83
CA ASN A 122 -6.33 12.53 32.27
C ASN A 122 -5.92 11.10 32.65
N LYS A 123 -5.04 10.45 31.87
CA LYS A 123 -4.47 9.13 32.25
C LYS A 123 -3.63 9.22 33.52
N ARG A 124 -2.85 10.29 33.71
CA ARG A 124 -2.06 10.50 34.93
C ARG A 124 -2.98 10.73 36.13
N ARG A 125 -4.03 11.53 35.99
CA ARG A 125 -5.07 11.73 37.02
C ARG A 125 -5.80 10.44 37.36
N GLN A 126 -6.15 9.61 36.39
CA GLN A 126 -6.77 8.30 36.63
C GLN A 126 -5.83 7.33 37.36
N ARG A 127 -4.55 7.26 36.96
CA ARG A 127 -3.54 6.44 37.66
C ARG A 127 -3.29 6.90 39.08
N MET A 128 -3.27 8.22 39.31
CA MET A 128 -3.18 8.78 40.66
C MET A 128 -4.43 8.46 41.48
N ARG A 129 -5.63 8.55 40.89
CA ARG A 129 -6.88 8.15 41.56
C ARG A 129 -6.93 6.66 41.89
N SER A 130 -6.39 5.78 41.03
CA SER A 130 -6.30 4.34 41.29
C SER A 130 -5.18 3.95 42.27
N ASN A 131 -4.13 4.77 42.40
CA ASN A 131 -3.07 4.57 43.41
C ASN A 131 -3.41 5.18 44.78
N ILE A 132 -4.20 6.26 44.83
CA ILE A 132 -4.65 6.89 46.08
C ILE A 132 -5.62 5.96 46.85
N SER A 133 -6.33 5.05 46.17
CA SER A 133 -7.11 4.00 46.85
C SER A 133 -6.26 2.91 47.52
N VAL A 134 -4.92 2.92 47.35
CA VAL A 134 -4.01 1.88 47.89
C VAL A 134 -3.06 2.42 48.96
N MET A 135 -3.01 3.73 49.23
CA MET A 135 -2.09 4.31 50.21
C MET A 135 -2.78 5.33 51.13
N GLN A 136 -3.44 4.83 52.17
CA GLN A 136 -3.57 5.57 53.42
C GLN A 136 -2.36 5.22 54.32
N SER A 137 -1.29 6.02 54.26
CA SER A 137 -0.33 6.27 55.35
C SER A 137 0.71 7.33 54.90
N PRO A 138 1.08 8.33 55.73
CA PRO A 138 1.76 9.54 55.28
C PRO A 138 3.30 9.45 55.39
N GLY A 139 4.02 9.98 54.39
CA GLY A 139 5.47 10.15 54.50
C GLY A 139 6.16 10.61 53.22
N GLU A 140 6.36 11.92 53.13
CA GLU A 140 7.41 12.66 52.41
C GLU A 140 7.42 12.73 50.87
N ALA A 141 7.18 13.97 50.40
CA ALA A 141 7.31 14.41 49.02
C ALA A 141 8.79 14.44 48.56
N LYS A 142 9.13 13.61 47.57
CA LYS A 142 10.36 13.80 46.77
C LYS A 142 10.03 14.35 45.39
N LYS A 143 10.58 15.55 45.14
CA LYS A 143 10.63 16.28 43.86
C LYS A 143 11.15 15.37 42.75
N ILE A 144 10.48 15.32 41.59
CA ILE A 144 10.96 14.65 40.39
C ILE A 144 11.18 15.71 39.31
N LYS A 145 12.43 15.84 38.85
CA LYS A 145 12.89 16.77 37.82
C LYS A 145 12.49 16.27 36.41
N VAL A 146 12.45 17.24 35.51
CA VAL A 146 12.11 17.18 34.08
C VAL A 146 13.08 16.24 33.34
N GLU A 147 12.58 15.09 32.88
CA GLU A 147 13.29 14.17 31.96
C GLU A 147 12.37 13.70 30.80
N ASP A 148 11.49 14.57 30.31
CA ASP A 148 10.43 14.17 29.35
C ASP A 148 10.81 14.28 27.85
N GLU A 149 12.03 14.71 27.50
CA GLU A 149 12.44 14.82 26.08
C GLU A 149 12.96 13.50 25.48
N LYS A 150 13.64 12.65 26.26
CA LYS A 150 14.22 11.38 25.75
C LYS A 150 13.19 10.27 25.55
N VAL A 151 12.04 10.32 26.24
CA VAL A 151 11.00 9.29 26.17
C VAL A 151 10.19 9.36 24.87
N LEU A 152 10.21 10.52 24.18
CA LEU A 152 9.57 10.69 22.87
C LEU A 152 10.34 9.96 21.75
N TYR A 153 11.68 10.01 21.77
CA TYR A 153 12.51 9.34 20.78
C TYR A 153 12.62 7.83 21.00
N GLY A 154 12.61 7.35 22.25
CA GLY A 154 12.64 5.92 22.56
C GLY A 154 11.38 5.16 22.09
N ASN A 155 10.21 5.80 22.14
CA ASN A 155 8.96 5.23 21.61
C ASN A 155 8.84 5.30 20.08
N MET A 156 9.71 6.05 19.42
CA MET A 156 9.77 6.16 17.97
C MET A 156 10.25 4.84 17.33
N HIS A 157 11.19 4.13 17.97
CA HIS A 157 11.75 2.87 17.45
C HIS A 157 10.74 1.70 17.51
N ILE A 158 9.90 1.66 18.55
CA ILE A 158 8.95 0.56 18.79
C ILE A 158 7.74 0.64 17.83
N PHE A 159 7.30 1.84 17.45
CA PHE A 159 6.22 2.02 16.47
C PHE A 159 6.67 1.85 15.01
N TYR A 160 7.93 2.16 14.70
CA TYR A 160 8.53 1.87 13.40
C TYR A 160 8.57 0.36 13.14
N LEU A 161 9.02 -0.44 14.11
CA LEU A 161 9.12 -1.90 13.95
C LEU A 161 7.76 -2.58 13.79
N ARG A 162 6.69 -2.04 14.39
CA ARG A 162 5.33 -2.61 14.29
C ARG A 162 4.59 -2.31 12.98
N ASN A 163 4.87 -1.17 12.33
CA ASN A 163 4.29 -0.86 11.02
C ASN A 163 5.11 -1.42 9.85
N VAL A 164 6.44 -1.51 10.01
CA VAL A 164 7.32 -2.11 8.98
C VAL A 164 7.13 -3.64 8.92
N THR A 165 6.85 -4.30 10.05
CA THR A 165 6.51 -5.75 10.04
C THR A 165 5.17 -6.04 9.36
N PHE A 166 4.21 -5.10 9.37
CA PHE A 166 2.93 -5.28 8.68
C PHE A 166 3.03 -5.17 7.15
N ILE A 167 4.02 -4.42 6.65
CA ILE A 167 4.29 -4.32 5.20
C ILE A 167 5.05 -5.54 4.68
N ASN A 168 5.89 -6.17 5.51
CA ASN A 168 6.64 -7.39 5.15
C ASN A 168 5.80 -8.68 5.26
N PHE A 169 4.54 -8.63 5.69
CA PHE A 169 3.67 -9.81 5.80
C PHE A 169 2.60 -9.90 4.69
N VAL A 170 2.63 -8.97 3.72
CA VAL A 170 1.64 -8.89 2.61
C VAL A 170 2.28 -9.10 1.22
N TYR A 171 3.51 -9.62 1.15
CA TYR A 171 4.12 -10.08 -0.11
C TYR A 171 4.77 -11.45 0.06
#